data_AF-A0A432HPQ0-F1
#
_entry.id   AF-A0A432HPQ0-F1
#
_cell.length_a   1.000
_cell.length_b   1.000
_cell.length_c   1.000
_cell.angle_alpha   90.00
_cell.angle_beta   90.00
_cell.angle_gamma   90.00
#
_symmetry.space_group_name_H-M   'P 1'
#
loop_
_entity.id
_entity.type
_entity.pdbx_description
1 polymer ?
#
loop_
_entity_poly.entity_id
_entity_poly.type
_entity_poly.pdbx_seq_one_letter_code
_entity_poly.pdbx_strand_id
1 'polypeptide(L)'
;MSNRCWPTSKAVRLIWRFCLIKHFFSNWGPVIGFCVLIFIESSRPFPDLVPSFHFSDKLLHFTAWSLLGFLFFRAYRFNSPISNFKTLLFWISFISAATYGMSDEIHQYFVPSRTADIYDFVADAFGSFCGVFIGSQRYAARRLPVQISGRASGVRSDPPA
;
A
#
# COMPACT_ATOMS: atom_id res chain seq x y z
N MET A 1 -32.23 13.14 28.61
CA MET A 1 -31.37 13.65 27.52
C MET A 1 -29.94 13.74 28.06
N SER A 2 -29.08 12.77 27.76
CA SER A 2 -27.70 12.76 28.29
C SER A 2 -26.76 13.49 27.34
N ASN A 3 -26.10 14.52 27.87
CA ASN A 3 -25.12 15.33 27.16
C ASN A 3 -23.83 14.52 26.99
N ARG A 4 -23.58 14.01 25.78
CA ARG A 4 -22.26 13.51 25.40
C ARG A 4 -21.27 14.68 25.39
N CYS A 5 -20.39 14.72 26.40
CA CYS A 5 -19.33 15.71 26.51
C CYS A 5 -18.27 15.41 25.44
N TRP A 6 -18.28 16.18 24.34
CA TRP A 6 -17.24 16.13 23.33
C TRP A 6 -15.99 16.84 23.85
N PRO A 7 -14.77 16.26 23.76
CA PRO A 7 -13.56 16.96 24.16
C PRO A 7 -13.24 18.07 23.13
N THR A 8 -13.51 19.33 23.48
CA THR A 8 -13.40 20.50 22.60
C THR A 8 -12.05 21.24 22.68
N SER A 9 -11.09 20.76 23.48
CA SER A 9 -9.86 21.53 23.72
C SER A 9 -8.93 21.52 22.50
N LYS A 10 -8.38 22.70 22.16
CA LYS A 10 -7.39 22.87 21.07
C LYS A 10 -6.17 21.95 21.27
N ALA A 11 -5.82 21.63 22.51
CA ALA A 11 -4.74 20.73 22.88
C ALA A 11 -4.97 19.28 22.41
N VAL A 12 -6.20 18.75 22.54
CA VAL A 12 -6.54 17.42 22.02
C VAL A 12 -6.39 17.41 20.50
N ARG A 13 -6.97 18.39 19.79
CA ARG A 13 -6.78 18.53 18.33
C ARG A 13 -5.31 18.65 17.92
N LEU A 14 -4.47 19.32 18.72
CA LEU A 14 -3.05 19.48 18.43
C LEU A 14 -2.26 18.18 18.64
N ILE A 15 -2.51 17.44 19.72
CA ILE A 15 -1.92 16.12 19.99
C ILE A 15 -2.31 15.12 18.89
N TRP A 16 -3.58 15.14 18.46
CA TRP A 16 -4.05 14.35 17.33
C TRP A 16 -3.33 14.71 16.02
N ARG A 17 -3.07 16.00 15.75
CA ARG A 17 -2.29 16.44 14.59
C ARG A 17 -0.85 15.94 14.64
N PHE A 18 -0.19 15.99 15.80
CA PHE A 18 1.17 15.47 15.97
C PHE A 18 1.25 13.95 15.77
N CYS A 19 0.30 13.18 16.30
CA CYS A 19 0.22 11.73 16.02
C CYS A 19 -0.06 11.45 14.54
N LEU A 20 -0.98 12.18 13.89
CA LEU A 20 -1.28 12.03 12.46
C LEU A 20 -0.03 12.27 11.60
N ILE A 21 0.73 13.32 11.90
CA ILE A 21 1.96 13.69 11.19
C ILE A 21 3.03 12.61 11.39
N LYS A 22 3.21 12.11 12.61
CA LYS A 22 4.17 11.03 12.90
C LYS A 22 3.82 9.73 12.17
N HIS A 23 2.54 9.37 12.13
CA HIS A 23 2.06 8.18 11.40
C HIS A 23 2.19 8.35 9.88
N PHE A 24 1.94 9.55 9.35
CA PHE A 24 2.18 9.85 7.95
C PHE A 24 3.64 9.59 7.57
N PHE A 25 4.58 10.24 8.26
CA PHE A 25 6.01 10.09 7.97
C PHE A 25 6.52 8.66 8.19
N SER A 26 6.09 7.98 9.25
CA SER A 26 6.48 6.59 9.51
C SER A 26 6.00 5.61 8.43
N ASN A 27 4.86 5.90 7.79
CA ASN A 27 4.28 5.01 6.79
C ASN A 27 4.77 5.33 5.37
N TRP A 28 4.97 6.61 5.05
CA TRP A 28 5.49 7.06 3.77
C TRP A 28 7.01 6.96 3.66
N GLY A 29 7.74 6.99 4.78
CA GLY A 29 9.20 6.84 4.80
C GLY A 29 9.70 5.62 4.01
N PRO A 30 9.16 4.40 4.24
CA PRO A 30 9.54 3.24 3.45
C PRO A 30 9.18 3.33 1.95
N VAL A 31 8.07 3.99 1.58
CA VAL A 31 7.72 4.19 0.16
C VAL A 31 8.76 5.09 -0.50
N ILE A 32 9.03 6.24 0.11
CA ILE A 32 9.99 7.23 -0.39
C ILE A 32 11.40 6.61 -0.46
N GLY A 33 11.82 5.93 0.61
CA GLY A 33 13.13 5.27 0.65
C GLY A 33 13.27 4.22 -0.44
N PHE A 34 12.21 3.45 -0.72
CA PHE A 34 12.26 2.44 -1.77
C PHE A 34 12.22 3.04 -3.18
N CYS A 35 11.44 4.10 -3.42
CA CYS A 35 11.50 4.87 -4.66
C CYS A 35 12.90 5.44 -4.91
N VAL A 36 13.53 6.05 -3.89
CA VAL A 36 14.91 6.55 -4.01
C VAL A 36 15.88 5.42 -4.35
N LEU A 37 15.71 4.24 -3.74
CA LEU A 37 16.52 3.07 -4.03
C LEU A 37 16.37 2.63 -5.50
N ILE A 38 15.14 2.49 -5.99
CA ILE A 38 14.85 2.15 -7.39
C ILE A 38 15.52 3.17 -8.32
N PHE A 39 15.27 4.47 -8.09
CA PHE A 39 15.84 5.53 -8.91
C PHE A 39 17.37 5.47 -8.98
N ILE A 40 18.05 5.27 -7.84
CA ILE A 40 19.52 5.15 -7.80
C ILE A 40 20.00 3.96 -8.63
N GLU A 41 19.36 2.79 -8.51
CA GLU A 41 19.75 1.61 -9.29
C GLU A 41 19.45 1.78 -10.78
N SER A 42 18.34 2.43 -11.13
CA SER A 42 17.96 2.75 -12.51
C SER A 42 18.86 3.81 -13.14
N SER A 43 19.48 4.70 -12.36
CA SER A 43 20.46 5.68 -12.86
C SER A 43 21.84 5.07 -13.16
N ARG A 44 22.09 3.81 -12.80
CA ARG A 44 23.38 3.15 -13.06
C ARG A 44 23.35 2.42 -14.41
N PRO A 45 24.42 2.50 -15.21
CA PRO A 45 24.66 1.61 -16.35
C PRO A 45 24.45 0.13 -16.00
N PHE A 46 23.86 -0.66 -16.89
CA PHE A 46 23.84 -2.10 -16.70
C PHE A 46 25.27 -2.63 -16.89
N PRO A 47 25.84 -3.41 -15.94
CA PRO A 47 27.21 -3.88 -16.10
C PRO A 47 27.29 -4.97 -17.18
N ASP A 48 28.17 -4.80 -18.17
CA ASP A 48 28.37 -5.73 -19.30
C ASP A 48 28.78 -7.16 -18.90
N LEU A 49 29.11 -7.38 -17.61
CA LEU A 49 29.82 -8.57 -17.11
C LEU A 49 29.02 -9.41 -16.11
N VAL A 50 27.73 -9.11 -15.86
CA VAL A 50 26.91 -9.95 -14.98
C VAL A 50 26.32 -11.10 -15.80
N PRO A 51 26.59 -12.38 -15.47
CA PRO A 51 25.92 -13.50 -16.12
C PRO A 51 24.41 -13.38 -15.86
N SER A 52 23.65 -12.92 -16.85
CA SER A 52 22.20 -12.85 -16.77
C SER A 52 21.62 -14.22 -17.07
N PHE A 53 20.86 -14.77 -16.13
CA PHE A 53 20.00 -15.91 -16.44
C PHE A 53 18.82 -15.40 -17.27
N HIS A 54 18.29 -16.25 -18.15
CA HIS A 54 17.07 -15.91 -18.90
C HIS A 54 15.98 -15.46 -17.91
N PHE A 55 15.41 -14.27 -18.12
CA PHE A 55 14.37 -13.63 -17.30
C PHE A 55 14.75 -13.10 -15.90
N SER A 56 16.02 -13.14 -15.47
CA SER A 56 16.40 -12.66 -14.13
C SER A 56 16.06 -11.18 -13.91
N ASP A 57 16.25 -10.37 -14.95
CA ASP A 57 15.92 -8.95 -15.01
C ASP A 57 14.42 -8.70 -14.80
N LYS A 58 13.57 -9.45 -15.52
CA LYS A 58 12.10 -9.33 -15.45
C LYS A 58 11.57 -9.78 -14.10
N LEU A 59 12.23 -10.75 -13.45
CA LEU A 59 11.92 -11.14 -12.07
C LEU A 59 12.29 -10.04 -11.07
N LEU A 60 13.40 -9.33 -11.30
CA LEU A 60 13.81 -8.19 -10.46
C LEU A 60 12.78 -7.06 -10.57
N HIS A 61 12.37 -6.69 -11.79
CA HIS A 61 11.27 -5.76 -12.04
C HIS A 61 9.97 -6.20 -11.36
N PHE A 62 9.53 -7.44 -11.59
CA PHE A 62 8.34 -7.97 -10.94
C PHE A 62 8.39 -7.89 -9.40
N THR A 63 9.50 -8.31 -8.79
CA THR A 63 9.63 -8.36 -7.32
C THR A 63 9.76 -6.99 -6.69
N ALA A 64 10.56 -6.09 -7.27
CA ALA A 64 10.70 -4.72 -6.79
C ALA A 64 9.36 -3.98 -6.86
N TRP A 65 8.64 -4.06 -7.98
CA TRP A 65 7.36 -3.37 -8.10
C TRP A 65 6.24 -4.02 -7.29
N SER A 66 6.30 -5.33 -7.05
CA SER A 66 5.43 -6.00 -6.07
C SER A 66 5.63 -5.46 -4.65
N LEU A 67 6.88 -5.25 -4.23
CA LEU A 67 7.16 -4.60 -2.95
C LEU A 67 6.65 -3.15 -2.94
N LEU A 68 6.89 -2.38 -4.00
CA LEU A 68 6.44 -0.99 -4.09
C LEU A 68 4.91 -0.87 -4.03
N GLY A 69 4.18 -1.69 -4.78
CA GLY A 69 2.71 -1.74 -4.74
C GLY A 69 2.16 -2.09 -3.35
N PHE A 70 2.79 -3.06 -2.66
CA PHE A 70 2.45 -3.37 -1.27
C PHE A 70 2.70 -2.19 -0.32
N LEU A 71 3.81 -1.47 -0.49
CA LEU A 71 4.16 -0.31 0.34
C LEU A 71 3.19 0.85 0.13
N PHE A 72 2.78 1.14 -1.11
CA PHE A 72 1.73 2.13 -1.39
C PHE A 72 0.41 1.74 -0.74
N PHE A 73 -0.02 0.48 -0.88
CA PHE A 73 -1.23 0.00 -0.22
C PHE A 73 -1.18 0.18 1.29
N ARG A 74 -0.05 -0.17 1.92
CA ARG A 74 0.19 0.03 3.35
C ARG A 74 0.11 1.52 3.72
N ALA A 75 0.76 2.40 2.96
CA ALA A 75 0.79 3.83 3.24
C ALA A 75 -0.61 4.48 3.15
N TYR A 76 -1.37 4.19 2.09
CA TYR A 76 -2.73 4.70 1.93
C TYR A 76 -3.69 4.14 2.98
N ARG A 77 -3.51 2.87 3.38
CA ARG A 77 -4.38 2.23 4.38
C ARG A 77 -4.35 2.92 5.73
N PHE A 78 -3.18 3.34 6.19
CA PHE A 78 -3.00 3.86 7.55
C PHE A 78 -3.16 5.38 7.65
N ASN A 79 -3.14 6.10 6.53
CA ASN A 79 -3.10 7.56 6.53
C ASN A 79 -4.33 8.24 5.92
N SER A 80 -5.29 7.51 5.36
CA SER A 80 -6.37 8.11 4.58
C SER A 80 -7.79 7.66 5.00
N PRO A 81 -8.78 8.58 4.99
CA PRO A 81 -10.21 8.25 5.11
C PRO A 81 -10.67 7.23 4.06
N ILE A 82 -9.95 7.14 2.94
CA ILE A 82 -10.23 6.18 1.86
C ILE A 82 -10.04 4.72 2.30
N SER A 83 -9.44 4.47 3.46
CA SER A 83 -9.23 3.12 3.98
C SER A 83 -10.50 2.29 4.11
N ASN A 84 -11.67 2.92 4.21
CA ASN A 84 -12.97 2.25 4.22
C ASN A 84 -13.41 1.74 2.83
N PHE A 85 -12.86 2.30 1.75
CA PHE A 85 -13.22 1.97 0.37
C PHE A 85 -12.16 1.04 -0.24
N LYS A 86 -12.35 -0.27 -0.07
CA LYS A 86 -11.42 -1.32 -0.52
C LYS A 86 -11.00 -1.18 -1.98
N THR A 87 -11.97 -0.99 -2.88
CA THR A 87 -11.74 -0.88 -4.32
C THR A 87 -10.93 0.37 -4.67
N LEU A 88 -11.28 1.52 -4.09
CA LEU A 88 -10.54 2.76 -4.29
C LEU A 88 -9.10 2.64 -3.77
N LEU A 89 -8.92 2.06 -2.58
CA LEU A 89 -7.61 1.83 -1.97
C LEU A 89 -6.73 0.92 -2.84
N PHE A 90 -7.32 -0.13 -3.43
CA PHE A 90 -6.61 -1.01 -4.36
C PHE A 90 -6.12 -0.23 -5.59
N TRP A 91 -7.04 0.41 -6.31
CA TRP A 91 -6.71 1.07 -7.57
C TRP A 91 -5.77 2.26 -7.41
N ILE A 92 -5.94 3.09 -6.38
CA ILE A 92 -5.02 4.21 -6.16
C ILE A 92 -3.61 3.72 -5.86
N SER A 93 -3.46 2.64 -5.10
CA SER A 93 -2.15 2.05 -4.78
C SER A 93 -1.48 1.47 -6.03
N PHE A 94 -2.26 0.76 -6.84
CA PHE A 94 -1.79 0.18 -8.09
C PHE A 94 -1.37 1.26 -9.08
N ILE A 95 -2.22 2.26 -9.30
CA ILE A 95 -1.95 3.36 -10.24
C ILE A 95 -0.70 4.12 -9.80
N SER A 96 -0.54 4.44 -8.51
CA SER A 96 0.66 5.14 -8.04
C SER A 96 1.96 4.36 -8.27
N ALA A 97 1.96 3.05 -8.02
CA ALA A 97 3.13 2.21 -8.27
C ALA A 97 3.40 2.05 -9.78
N ALA A 98 2.36 1.83 -10.59
CA ALA A 98 2.49 1.69 -12.04
C ALA A 98 2.94 2.98 -12.72
N THR A 99 2.42 4.14 -12.32
CA THR A 99 2.90 5.43 -12.87
C THR A 99 4.34 5.72 -12.45
N TYR A 100 4.75 5.28 -11.26
CA TYR A 100 6.15 5.38 -10.86
C TYR A 100 7.04 4.47 -11.74
N GLY A 101 6.64 3.23 -11.99
CA GLY A 101 7.36 2.34 -12.94
C GLY A 101 7.46 2.91 -14.34
N MET A 102 6.34 3.42 -14.88
CA MET A 102 6.35 4.11 -16.17
C MET A 102 7.34 5.28 -16.19
N SER A 103 7.38 6.08 -15.12
CA SER A 103 8.34 7.19 -15.03
C SER A 103 9.78 6.72 -14.92
N ASP A 104 10.03 5.55 -14.31
CA ASP A 104 11.38 4.98 -14.22
C ASP A 104 11.87 4.47 -15.58
N GLU A 105 11.03 3.77 -16.35
CA GLU A 105 11.37 3.35 -17.72
C GLU A 105 11.67 4.55 -18.63
N ILE A 106 10.87 5.63 -18.52
CA ILE A 106 11.15 6.89 -19.22
C ILE A 106 12.48 7.50 -18.74
N HIS A 107 12.79 7.45 -17.45
CA HIS A 107 14.08 7.90 -16.92
C HIS A 107 15.24 7.06 -17.47
N GLN A 108 15.11 5.73 -17.50
CA GLN A 108 16.13 4.82 -18.02
C GLN A 108 16.43 5.05 -19.51
N TYR A 109 15.46 5.51 -20.30
CA TYR A 109 15.69 5.94 -21.69
C TYR A 109 16.77 7.03 -21.82
N PHE A 110 16.93 7.87 -20.79
CA PHE A 110 17.96 8.93 -20.77
C PHE A 110 19.28 8.48 -20.12
N VAL A 111 19.37 7.25 -19.59
CA VAL A 111 20.57 6.71 -18.95
C VAL A 111 21.41 5.99 -20.02
N PRO A 112 22.69 6.38 -20.23
CA PRO A 112 23.56 5.68 -21.17
C PRO A 112 23.65 4.20 -20.81
N SER A 113 23.71 3.31 -21.83
CA SER A 113 23.80 1.85 -21.64
C SER A 113 22.65 1.21 -20.85
N ARG A 114 21.48 1.89 -20.79
CA ARG A 114 20.20 1.30 -20.40
C ARG A 114 19.27 1.25 -21.60
N THR A 115 18.34 0.32 -21.58
CA THR A 115 17.31 0.17 -22.61
C THR A 115 15.96 0.21 -21.90
N ALA A 116 15.15 1.22 -22.19
CA ALA A 116 13.76 1.23 -21.76
C ALA A 116 13.02 0.14 -22.54
N ASP A 117 12.43 -0.82 -21.81
CA ASP A 117 11.80 -2.00 -22.40
C ASP A 117 10.33 -2.05 -21.97
N ILE A 118 9.44 -2.16 -22.96
CA ILE A 118 8.01 -2.28 -22.69
C ILE A 118 7.70 -3.54 -21.85
N TYR A 119 8.52 -4.59 -21.97
CA TYR A 119 8.35 -5.80 -21.17
C TYR A 119 8.75 -5.60 -19.71
N ASP A 120 9.65 -4.66 -19.40
CA ASP A 120 9.97 -4.26 -18.03
C ASP A 120 8.81 -3.49 -17.41
N PHE A 121 8.24 -2.54 -18.16
CA PHE A 121 7.01 -1.88 -17.71
C PHE A 121 5.85 -2.87 -17.46
N VAL A 122 5.72 -3.91 -18.29
CA VAL A 122 4.70 -4.95 -18.07
C VAL A 122 4.99 -5.75 -16.80
N ALA A 123 6.25 -6.12 -16.55
CA ALA A 123 6.66 -6.78 -15.32
C ALA A 123 6.42 -5.91 -14.08
N ASP A 124 6.69 -4.61 -14.18
CA ASP A 124 6.45 -3.59 -13.16
C ASP A 124 4.95 -3.46 -12.83
N ALA A 125 4.12 -3.34 -13.85
CA ALA A 125 2.67 -3.23 -13.68
C ALA A 125 2.11 -4.51 -13.06
N PHE A 126 2.50 -5.69 -13.56
CA PHE A 126 2.03 -6.96 -13.03
C PHE A 126 2.52 -7.19 -11.58
N GLY A 127 3.77 -6.87 -11.30
CA GLY A 127 4.35 -6.87 -9.95
C GLY A 127 3.55 -5.98 -9.02
N SER A 128 3.35 -4.71 -9.39
CA SER A 128 2.56 -3.72 -8.64
C SER A 128 1.16 -4.25 -8.30
N PHE A 129 0.47 -4.85 -9.28
CA PHE A 129 -0.85 -5.45 -9.07
C PHE A 129 -0.81 -6.57 -8.02
N CYS A 130 0.14 -7.50 -8.14
CA CYS A 130 0.32 -8.60 -7.18
C CYS A 130 0.64 -8.08 -5.78
N GLY A 131 1.50 -7.09 -5.66
CA GLY A 131 1.87 -6.45 -4.39
C GLY A 131 0.67 -5.83 -3.67
N VAL A 132 -0.13 -5.06 -4.41
CA VAL A 132 -1.37 -4.46 -3.90
C VAL A 132 -2.39 -5.54 -3.53
N PHE A 133 -2.52 -6.60 -4.34
CA PHE A 133 -3.38 -7.74 -4.04
C PHE A 133 -2.98 -8.45 -2.74
N ILE A 134 -1.70 -8.72 -2.52
CA ILE A 134 -1.21 -9.29 -1.26
C ILE A 134 -1.56 -8.37 -0.08
N GLY A 135 -1.39 -7.05 -0.25
CA GLY A 135 -1.81 -6.06 0.75
C GLY A 135 -3.31 -6.11 1.05
N SER A 136 -4.14 -6.20 0.01
CA SER A 136 -5.61 -6.19 0.13
C SER A 136 -6.16 -7.46 0.80
N GLN A 137 -5.57 -8.62 0.53
CA GLN A 137 -5.94 -9.88 1.20
C GLN A 137 -5.61 -9.85 2.69
N ARG A 138 -4.41 -9.35 3.05
CA ARG A 138 -4.02 -9.14 4.45
C ARG A 138 -4.93 -8.16 5.18
N TYR A 139 -5.49 -7.20 4.44
CA TYR A 139 -6.46 -6.26 4.98
C TYR A 139 -7.84 -6.90 5.22
N ALA A 140 -8.35 -7.70 4.27
CA ALA A 140 -9.64 -8.38 4.41
C ALA A 140 -9.66 -9.33 5.62
N ALA A 141 -8.58 -10.09 5.84
CA ALA A 141 -8.44 -11.02 6.97
C ALA A 141 -8.48 -10.34 8.35
N ARG A 142 -8.07 -9.06 8.46
CA ARG A 142 -8.04 -8.31 9.74
C ARG A 142 -9.34 -7.57 10.04
N ARG A 143 -10.32 -7.59 9.12
CA ARG A 143 -11.66 -6.99 9.29
C ARG A 143 -12.73 -8.03 9.63
N LEU A 144 -12.37 -9.23 10.12
CA LEU A 144 -13.37 -10.19 10.57
C LEU A 144 -14.39 -9.48 11.47
N PRO A 145 -15.69 -9.53 11.13
CA PRO A 145 -16.70 -8.91 11.97
C PRO A 145 -16.58 -9.58 13.33
N VAL A 146 -16.49 -8.78 14.40
CA VAL A 146 -16.83 -9.27 15.73
C VAL A 146 -18.23 -9.85 15.57
N GLN A 147 -18.33 -11.18 15.53
CA GLN A 147 -19.58 -11.90 15.63
C GLN A 147 -20.14 -11.49 16.99
N ILE A 148 -21.06 -10.51 16.99
CA ILE A 148 -21.87 -10.24 18.17
C ILE A 148 -22.70 -11.51 18.35
N SER A 149 -22.21 -12.40 19.23
CA SER A 149 -22.95 -13.55 19.69
C SER A 149 -24.21 -13.03 20.35
N GLY A 150 -25.28 -12.94 19.56
CA GLY A 150 -26.64 -12.77 20.05
C GLY A 150 -27.04 -14.05 20.78
N ARG A 151 -26.58 -14.20 22.03
CA ARG A 151 -27.16 -15.16 22.96
C ARG A 151 -28.56 -14.64 23.29
N ALA A 152 -29.53 -15.04 22.48
CA ALA A 152 -30.94 -14.93 22.83
C ALA A 152 -31.16 -15.76 24.10
N SER A 153 -31.15 -15.09 25.25
CA SER A 153 -31.61 -15.66 26.51
C SER A 153 -33.12 -15.88 26.39
N GLY A 154 -33.52 -17.14 26.29
CA GLY A 154 -34.91 -17.55 26.35
C GLY A 154 -35.54 -17.05 27.65
N VAL A 155 -36.54 -16.19 27.51
CA VAL A 155 -37.50 -15.91 28.57
C VAL A 155 -38.68 -16.86 28.32
N ARG A 156 -38.77 -17.89 29.15
CA ARG A 156 -39.95 -18.76 29.26
C ARG A 156 -41.03 -17.95 29.97
N SER A 157 -42.15 -17.72 29.31
CA SER A 157 -43.37 -17.21 29.93
C SER A 157 -44.17 -18.39 30.48
N ASP A 158 -44.23 -18.53 31.79
CA ASP A 158 -45.18 -19.45 32.42
C ASP A 158 -46.57 -18.78 32.48
N PRO A 159 -47.68 -19.52 32.27
CA PRO A 159 -49.03 -18.97 32.26
C PRO A 159 -49.58 -18.74 33.68
N PRO A 160 -50.47 -17.76 33.89
CA PRO A 160 -51.09 -17.52 35.19
C PRO A 160 -52.17 -18.58 35.51
N ALA A 161 -52.23 -18.94 36.80
CA ALA A 161 -53.27 -19.75 37.42
C ALA A 161 -54.52 -18.92 37.77
#